data_AF-A0A8T3NYY9-F1
#
_entry.id   AF-A0A8T3NYY9-F1
#
_cell.length_a   1.000
_cell.length_b   1.000
_cell.length_c   1.000
_cell.angle_alpha   90.00
_cell.angle_beta   90.00
_cell.angle_gamma   90.00
#
_symmetry.space_group_name_H-M   'P 1'
#
loop_
_entity.id
_entity.type
_entity.pdbx_description
1 polymer ?
#
loop_
_entity_poly.entity_id
_entity_poly.type
_entity_poly.pdbx_seq_one_letter_code
_entity_poly.pdbx_strand_id
1 'polypeptide(L)'
;MATIPAARPTAGARPHTRRLSLSGVIAPLATAVTLLGIAVALVLPPILLHPLLDAAGSHLLLGISTAEAHRLSDLTVTELVFGPGSFAFTGPSGGPMFDAAEIAHLRDARTLLWMFLTAAALSGLAAIMLAIRTDARLALIRVARGGAVLVLGVAVLGLVALIAFGPAFEAFHVIFFPGGNWAFSATQRLVQLYPFAFWQLVSGLVAIFAASLGLATWFTARRLGRRLGSAVAAD
;
A
#
# COMPACT_ATOMS: atom_id res chain seq x y z
N MET A 1 -61.86 -48.09 8.26
CA MET A 1 -61.23 -47.59 7.02
C MET A 1 -60.82 -46.15 7.27
N ALA A 2 -59.56 -45.93 7.67
CA ALA A 2 -59.06 -44.64 8.12
C ALA A 2 -58.44 -43.86 6.95
N THR A 3 -58.89 -42.63 6.75
CA THR A 3 -58.39 -41.71 5.71
C THR A 3 -57.09 -41.04 6.18
N ILE A 4 -56.01 -41.26 5.42
CA ILE A 4 -54.70 -40.63 5.62
C ILE A 4 -54.75 -39.17 5.12
N PRO A 5 -54.29 -38.16 5.88
CA PRO A 5 -54.24 -36.79 5.40
C PRO A 5 -53.06 -36.58 4.45
N ALA A 6 -53.31 -35.93 3.31
CA ALA A 6 -52.30 -35.59 2.32
C ALA A 6 -51.26 -34.60 2.88
N ALA A 7 -49.97 -34.94 2.71
CA ALA A 7 -48.85 -34.09 3.08
C ALA A 7 -48.83 -32.80 2.24
N ARG A 8 -48.64 -31.65 2.91
CA ARG A 8 -48.44 -30.36 2.23
C ARG A 8 -47.09 -30.33 1.50
N PRO A 9 -47.03 -29.78 0.28
CA PRO A 9 -45.76 -29.62 -0.42
C PRO A 9 -44.89 -28.62 0.33
N THR A 10 -43.70 -29.06 0.76
CA THR A 10 -42.66 -28.18 1.30
C THR A 10 -42.21 -27.23 0.19
N ALA A 11 -42.44 -25.93 0.40
CA ALA A 11 -41.95 -24.89 -0.51
C ALA A 11 -40.43 -25.05 -0.69
N GLY A 12 -40.01 -25.40 -1.90
CA GLY A 12 -38.62 -25.58 -2.25
C GLY A 12 -37.82 -24.30 -1.95
N ALA A 13 -36.83 -24.42 -1.07
CA ALA A 13 -35.85 -23.38 -0.85
C ALA A 13 -35.12 -23.11 -2.17
N ARG A 14 -35.42 -21.97 -2.81
CA ARG A 14 -34.69 -21.55 -4.01
C ARG A 14 -33.23 -21.35 -3.61
N PRO A 15 -32.25 -21.92 -4.34
CA PRO A 15 -30.85 -21.68 -4.07
C PRO A 15 -30.59 -20.18 -4.21
N HIS A 16 -30.26 -19.52 -3.09
CA HIS A 16 -29.79 -18.14 -3.11
C HIS A 16 -28.41 -18.11 -3.75
N THR A 17 -28.34 -18.13 -5.09
CA THR A 17 -27.12 -17.77 -5.80
C THR A 17 -26.82 -16.32 -5.45
N ARG A 18 -25.90 -16.10 -4.52
CA ARG A 18 -25.43 -14.76 -4.12
C ARG A 18 -24.77 -14.12 -5.35
N ARG A 19 -25.53 -13.39 -6.17
CA ARG A 19 -24.95 -12.59 -7.24
C ARG A 19 -24.00 -11.58 -6.60
N LEU A 20 -22.73 -11.65 -6.96
CA LEU A 20 -21.74 -10.63 -6.61
C LEU A 20 -22.21 -9.31 -7.21
N SER A 21 -22.62 -8.37 -6.36
CA SER A 21 -22.86 -7.00 -6.82
C SER A 21 -21.51 -6.35 -7.12
N LEU A 22 -21.41 -5.65 -8.25
CA LEU A 22 -20.23 -4.88 -8.64
C LEU A 22 -19.74 -3.96 -7.50
N SER A 23 -20.68 -3.28 -6.82
CA SER A 23 -20.40 -2.45 -5.64
C SER A 23 -19.84 -3.22 -4.43
N GLY A 24 -20.19 -4.51 -4.32
CA GLY A 24 -19.68 -5.41 -3.28
C GLY A 24 -18.26 -5.91 -3.51
N VAL A 25 -17.71 -5.71 -4.71
CA VAL A 25 -16.30 -5.99 -5.07
C VAL A 25 -15.49 -4.69 -5.12
N ILE A 26 -16.02 -3.65 -5.76
CA ILE A 26 -15.32 -2.37 -5.93
C ILE A 26 -15.06 -1.71 -4.58
N ALA A 27 -16.06 -1.59 -3.69
CA ALA A 27 -15.87 -0.85 -2.44
C ALA A 27 -14.79 -1.45 -1.50
N PRO A 28 -14.74 -2.80 -1.29
CA PRO A 28 -13.64 -3.40 -0.56
C PRO A 28 -12.25 -3.17 -1.19
N LEU A 29 -12.12 -3.35 -2.51
CA LEU A 29 -10.85 -3.13 -3.21
C LEU A 29 -10.41 -1.67 -3.12
N ALA A 30 -11.34 -0.75 -3.36
CA ALA A 30 -11.10 0.68 -3.26
C ALA A 30 -10.63 1.07 -1.85
N THR A 31 -11.29 0.54 -0.81
CA THR A 31 -10.85 0.72 0.59
C THR A 31 -9.44 0.18 0.81
N ALA A 32 -9.13 -1.03 0.32
CA ALA A 32 -7.81 -1.64 0.48
C ALA A 32 -6.70 -0.81 -0.18
N VAL A 33 -6.93 -0.34 -1.41
CA VAL A 33 -5.98 0.50 -2.15
C VAL A 33 -5.77 1.85 -1.45
N THR A 34 -6.83 2.48 -0.94
CA THR A 34 -6.71 3.73 -0.17
C THR A 34 -5.87 3.54 1.09
N LEU A 35 -6.14 2.49 1.86
CA LEU A 35 -5.38 2.20 3.08
C LEU A 35 -3.90 1.89 2.76
N LEU A 36 -3.61 1.21 1.65
CA LEU A 36 -2.24 0.98 1.20
C LEU A 36 -1.54 2.29 0.80
N GLY A 37 -2.25 3.19 0.09
CA GLY A 37 -1.75 4.53 -0.24
C GLY A 37 -1.38 5.34 1.01
N ILE A 38 -2.23 5.29 2.04
CA ILE A 38 -1.95 5.91 3.33
C ILE A 38 -0.72 5.27 3.99
N ALA A 39 -0.61 3.94 3.99
CA ALA A 39 0.54 3.24 4.56
C ALA A 39 1.86 3.65 3.89
N VAL A 40 1.89 3.79 2.57
CA VAL A 40 3.06 4.26 1.82
C VAL A 40 3.40 5.71 2.19
N ALA A 41 2.39 6.60 2.20
CA ALA A 41 2.60 8.00 2.55
C ALA A 41 3.15 8.18 3.98
N LEU A 42 2.72 7.32 4.92
CA LEU A 42 3.17 7.37 6.31
C LEU A 42 4.66 7.06 6.48
N VAL A 43 5.32 6.34 5.55
CA VAL A 43 6.74 5.97 5.66
C VAL A 43 7.69 7.07 5.17
N LEU A 44 7.23 7.96 4.30
CA LEU A 44 8.04 9.02 3.68
C LEU A 44 8.69 10.04 4.65
N PRO A 45 8.11 10.38 5.82
CA PRO A 45 8.70 11.36 6.72
C PRO A 45 10.11 10.99 7.22
N PRO A 46 11.01 11.98 7.39
CA PRO A 46 12.39 11.77 7.84
C PRO A 46 12.53 10.95 9.13
N ILE A 47 11.63 11.16 10.09
CA ILE A 47 11.61 10.46 11.38
C ILE A 47 11.53 8.92 11.24
N LEU A 48 10.98 8.43 10.13
CA LEU A 48 10.94 7.01 9.83
C LEU A 48 12.05 6.58 8.88
N LEU A 49 12.45 7.41 7.90
CA LEU A 49 13.47 7.02 6.93
C LEU A 49 14.90 7.05 7.51
N HIS A 50 15.22 8.01 8.38
CA HIS A 50 16.58 8.16 8.94
C HIS A 50 17.05 6.90 9.69
N PRO A 51 16.26 6.30 10.59
CA PRO A 51 16.66 5.05 11.25
C PRO A 51 16.87 3.88 10.27
N LEU A 52 16.10 3.81 9.17
CA LEU A 52 16.24 2.75 8.18
C LEU A 52 17.48 2.95 7.31
N LEU A 53 17.84 4.20 6.98
CA LEU A 53 19.09 4.54 6.30
C LEU A 53 20.30 4.14 7.14
N ASP A 54 20.26 4.43 8.45
CA ASP A 54 21.31 4.11 9.39
C ASP A 54 21.45 2.59 9.56
N ALA A 55 20.34 1.89 9.77
CA ALA A 55 20.30 0.43 9.87
C ALA A 55 20.79 -0.27 8.59
N ALA A 56 20.56 0.34 7.43
CA ALA A 56 21.01 -0.18 6.14
C ALA A 56 22.47 0.16 5.79
N GLY A 57 23.16 0.94 6.64
CA GLY A 57 24.57 1.29 6.44
C GLY A 57 24.82 2.28 5.31
N SER A 58 23.82 3.07 4.92
CA SER A 58 23.87 3.94 3.73
C SER A 58 25.04 4.94 3.78
N HIS A 59 25.30 5.52 4.96
CA HIS A 59 26.42 6.44 5.17
C HIS A 59 27.79 5.75 5.03
N LEU A 60 27.91 4.48 5.42
CA LEU A 60 29.15 3.70 5.28
C LEU A 60 29.43 3.37 3.81
N LEU A 61 28.39 3.03 3.04
CA LEU A 61 28.50 2.73 1.61
C LEU A 61 28.90 3.96 0.79
N LEU A 62 28.40 5.13 1.18
CA LEU A 62 28.76 6.41 0.55
C LEU A 62 30.09 6.99 1.06
N GLY A 63 30.64 6.48 2.17
CA GLY A 63 31.85 7.03 2.80
C GLY A 63 31.64 8.44 3.37
N ILE A 64 30.46 8.72 3.92
CA ILE A 64 30.05 10.04 4.44
C ILE A 64 29.54 9.96 5.88
N SER A 65 29.29 11.11 6.50
CA SER A 65 28.63 11.15 7.81
C SER A 65 27.15 10.76 7.73
N THR A 66 26.57 10.29 8.83
CA THR A 66 25.13 10.00 8.94
C THR A 66 24.27 11.23 8.63
N ALA A 67 24.65 12.39 9.16
CA ALA A 67 23.97 13.66 8.90
C ALA A 67 23.97 14.05 7.41
N GLU A 68 25.06 13.76 6.69
CA GLU A 68 25.14 13.97 5.25
C GLU A 68 24.18 13.05 4.50
N ALA A 69 24.16 11.75 4.85
CA ALA A 69 23.26 10.77 4.24
C ALA A 69 21.78 11.13 4.48
N HIS A 70 21.44 11.55 5.71
CA HIS A 70 20.09 12.04 6.05
C HIS A 70 19.71 13.25 5.21
N ARG A 71 20.60 14.25 5.09
CA ARG A 71 20.34 15.43 4.25
C ARG A 71 20.13 15.07 2.79
N LEU A 72 20.96 14.19 2.22
CA LEU A 72 20.81 13.74 0.83
C LEU A 72 19.49 12.99 0.61
N SER A 73 19.09 12.16 1.57
CA SER A 73 17.78 11.51 1.51
C SER A 73 16.63 12.51 1.65
N ASP A 74 16.74 13.50 2.55
CA ASP A 74 15.70 14.52 2.73
C ASP A 74 15.51 15.36 1.46
N LEU A 75 16.60 15.75 0.79
CA LEU A 75 16.55 16.40 -0.52
C LEU A 75 15.87 15.50 -1.57
N THR A 76 16.27 14.23 -1.62
CA THR A 76 15.74 13.26 -2.60
C THR A 76 14.26 13.00 -2.39
N VAL A 77 13.82 12.76 -1.15
CA VAL A 77 12.42 12.52 -0.80
C VAL A 77 11.59 13.80 -0.93
N THR A 78 12.14 14.97 -0.60
CA THR A 78 11.49 16.26 -0.86
C THR A 78 11.24 16.43 -2.36
N GLU A 79 12.22 16.16 -3.21
CA GLU A 79 12.04 16.17 -4.66
C GLU A 79 11.21 15.01 -5.20
N LEU A 80 11.02 13.92 -4.45
CA LEU A 80 10.09 12.86 -4.80
C LEU A 80 8.64 13.29 -4.54
N VAL A 81 8.39 14.03 -3.46
CA VAL A 81 7.03 14.41 -3.03
C VAL A 81 6.66 15.83 -3.48
N PHE A 82 7.44 16.85 -3.15
CA PHE A 82 7.05 18.26 -3.29
C PHE A 82 7.88 19.07 -4.30
N GLY A 83 9.11 18.66 -4.57
CA GLY A 83 10.07 19.45 -5.33
C GLY A 83 9.90 19.39 -6.86
N PRO A 84 10.81 20.03 -7.62
CA PRO A 84 10.74 20.13 -9.07
C PRO A 84 11.02 18.81 -9.81
N GLY A 85 11.52 17.78 -9.13
CA GLY A 85 11.90 16.50 -9.76
C GLY A 85 13.16 16.61 -10.63
N SER A 86 14.03 17.56 -10.29
CA SER A 86 15.32 17.77 -10.94
C SER A 86 16.32 16.68 -10.55
N PHE A 87 16.36 16.32 -9.26
CA PHE A 87 17.32 15.46 -8.56
C PHE A 87 18.80 15.86 -8.80
N ALA A 88 19.04 17.10 -9.22
CA ALA A 88 20.35 17.61 -9.58
C ALA A 88 21.08 18.19 -8.37
N PHE A 89 21.41 17.33 -7.39
CA PHE A 89 22.11 17.75 -6.18
C PHE A 89 23.63 17.67 -6.35
N THR A 90 24.36 18.50 -5.61
CA THR A 90 25.80 18.37 -5.48
C THR A 90 26.10 17.33 -4.39
N GLY A 91 26.91 16.33 -4.74
CA GLY A 91 27.40 15.32 -3.82
C GLY A 91 28.61 15.80 -3.00
N PRO A 92 29.05 14.98 -2.02
CA PRO A 92 30.11 15.34 -1.08
C PRO A 92 31.46 15.70 -1.71
N SER A 93 31.76 15.15 -2.89
CA SER A 93 33.00 15.41 -3.63
C SER A 93 32.94 16.64 -4.55
N GLY A 94 31.87 17.45 -4.47
CA GLY A 94 31.66 18.64 -5.30
C GLY A 94 31.12 18.38 -6.72
N GLY A 95 30.97 17.12 -7.13
CA GLY A 95 30.32 16.72 -8.38
C GLY A 95 28.84 16.38 -8.21
N PRO A 96 28.10 16.00 -9.28
CA PRO A 96 26.70 15.58 -9.19
C PRO A 96 26.51 14.40 -8.22
N MET A 97 25.49 14.43 -7.37
CA MET A 97 25.15 13.32 -6.46
C MET A 97 24.67 12.09 -7.23
N PHE A 98 23.84 12.30 -8.24
CA PHE A 98 23.32 11.24 -9.09
C PHE A 98 23.77 11.46 -10.53
N ASP A 99 24.11 10.39 -11.22
CA ASP A 99 24.35 10.40 -12.66
C ASP A 99 23.04 10.58 -13.45
N ALA A 100 23.16 10.75 -14.77
CA ALA A 100 22.00 10.99 -15.63
C ALA A 100 20.98 9.83 -15.63
N ALA A 101 21.44 8.59 -15.47
CA ALA A 101 20.57 7.41 -15.46
C ALA A 101 19.84 7.28 -14.12
N GLU A 102 20.53 7.53 -13.00
CA GLU A 102 19.96 7.57 -11.65
C GLU A 102 18.89 8.68 -11.54
N ILE A 103 19.16 9.86 -12.09
CA ILE A 103 18.19 10.97 -12.13
C ILE A 103 16.95 10.59 -12.97
N ALA A 104 17.15 9.94 -14.12
CA ALA A 104 16.03 9.49 -14.95
C ALA A 104 15.16 8.48 -14.17
N HIS A 105 15.78 7.53 -13.47
CA HIS A 105 15.06 6.57 -12.63
C HIS A 105 14.27 7.24 -11.50
N LEU A 106 14.86 8.22 -10.81
CA LEU A 106 14.18 8.96 -9.74
C LEU A 106 12.94 9.72 -10.25
N ARG A 107 12.98 10.24 -11.49
CA ARG A 107 11.82 10.87 -12.14
C ARG A 107 10.72 9.87 -12.46
N ASP A 108 11.09 8.68 -12.92
CA ASP A 108 10.11 7.61 -13.15
C ASP A 108 9.51 7.13 -11.83
N ALA A 109 10.34 6.96 -10.78
CA ALA A 109 9.89 6.60 -9.45
C ALA A 109 8.95 7.67 -8.84
N ARG A 110 9.25 8.96 -9.05
CA ARG A 110 8.35 10.07 -8.70
C ARG A 110 7.01 9.94 -9.41
N THR A 111 7.04 9.68 -10.71
CA THR A 111 5.82 9.51 -11.52
C THR A 111 4.99 8.32 -11.01
N LEU A 112 5.63 7.18 -10.75
CA LEU A 112 4.99 5.99 -10.20
C LEU A 112 4.36 6.24 -8.83
N LEU A 113 5.08 6.92 -7.92
CA LEU A 113 4.57 7.29 -6.60
C LEU A 113 3.29 8.13 -6.75
N TRP A 114 3.32 9.17 -7.58
CA TRP A 114 2.16 10.04 -7.76
C TRP A 114 0.99 9.34 -8.45
N MET A 115 1.23 8.52 -9.48
CA MET A 115 0.19 7.70 -10.08
C MET A 115 -0.49 6.80 -9.03
N PHE A 116 0.30 6.16 -8.18
CA PHE A 116 -0.22 5.30 -7.12
C PHE A 116 -1.01 6.08 -6.05
N LEU A 117 -0.47 7.19 -5.55
CA LEU A 117 -1.14 8.02 -4.53
C LEU A 117 -2.42 8.66 -5.08
N THR A 118 -2.43 9.12 -6.32
CA THR A 118 -3.64 9.62 -6.99
C THR A 118 -4.67 8.50 -7.15
N ALA A 119 -4.27 7.31 -7.61
CA ALA A 119 -5.18 6.17 -7.71
C ALA A 119 -5.76 5.76 -6.35
N ALA A 120 -4.96 5.81 -5.28
CA ALA A 120 -5.41 5.54 -3.91
C ALA A 120 -6.40 6.59 -3.40
N ALA A 121 -6.17 7.87 -3.70
CA ALA A 121 -7.09 8.96 -3.35
C ALA A 121 -8.43 8.83 -4.12
N LEU A 122 -8.38 8.59 -5.43
CA LEU A 122 -9.57 8.38 -6.26
C LEU A 122 -10.35 7.12 -5.84
N SER A 123 -9.66 6.05 -5.45
CA SER A 123 -10.27 4.86 -4.85
C SER A 123 -11.01 5.21 -3.56
N GLY A 124 -10.42 6.06 -2.72
CA GLY A 124 -11.03 6.49 -1.47
C GLY A 124 -12.33 7.27 -1.71
N LEU A 125 -12.28 8.20 -2.67
CA LEU A 125 -13.46 8.94 -3.11
C LEU A 125 -14.55 7.99 -3.64
N ALA A 126 -14.19 7.02 -4.49
CA ALA A 126 -15.14 6.04 -5.00
C ALA A 126 -15.76 5.18 -3.87
N ALA A 127 -14.96 4.76 -2.89
CA ALA A 127 -15.46 4.02 -1.72
C ALA A 127 -16.48 4.85 -0.91
N ILE A 128 -16.20 6.14 -0.69
CA ILE A 128 -17.10 7.08 0.01
C ILE A 128 -18.40 7.27 -0.79
N MET A 129 -18.31 7.54 -2.09
CA MET A 129 -19.49 7.73 -2.96
C MET A 129 -20.38 6.48 -2.98
N LEU A 130 -19.79 5.29 -3.00
CA LEU A 130 -20.54 4.03 -2.92
C LEU A 130 -21.15 3.83 -1.53
N ALA A 131 -20.45 4.21 -0.46
CA ALA A 131 -20.95 4.10 0.90
C ALA A 131 -22.18 4.98 1.13
N ILE A 132 -22.18 6.22 0.65
CA ILE A 132 -23.31 7.17 0.79
C ILE A 132 -24.57 6.67 0.06
N ARG A 133 -24.42 5.93 -1.03
CA ARG A 133 -25.53 5.36 -1.81
C ARG A 133 -25.99 3.99 -1.34
N THR A 134 -25.40 3.48 -0.25
CA THR A 134 -25.68 2.14 0.26
C THR A 134 -26.22 2.25 1.68
N ASP A 135 -27.10 1.33 2.06
CA ASP A 135 -27.44 1.12 3.47
C ASP A 135 -26.19 1.13 4.37
N ALA A 136 -26.26 1.84 5.49
CA ALA A 136 -25.09 2.09 6.35
C ALA A 136 -24.46 0.80 6.87
N ARG A 137 -25.27 -0.21 7.21
CA ARG A 137 -24.77 -1.51 7.68
C ARG A 137 -24.05 -2.25 6.56
N LEU A 138 -24.61 -2.24 5.35
CA LEU A 138 -23.96 -2.86 4.19
C LEU A 138 -22.67 -2.11 3.78
N ALA A 139 -22.64 -0.79 3.87
CA ALA A 139 -21.42 0.01 3.64
C ALA A 139 -20.31 -0.39 4.62
N LEU A 140 -20.61 -0.49 5.92
CA LEU A 140 -19.65 -0.93 6.94
C LEU A 140 -19.15 -2.36 6.73
N ILE A 141 -20.00 -3.27 6.25
CA ILE A 141 -19.57 -4.63 5.87
C ILE A 141 -18.54 -4.57 4.73
N ARG A 142 -18.75 -3.72 3.73
CA ARG A 142 -17.83 -3.57 2.58
C ARG A 142 -16.50 -2.95 3.00
N VAL A 143 -16.53 -1.91 3.84
CA VAL A 143 -15.33 -1.29 4.44
C VAL A 143 -14.55 -2.31 5.27
N ALA A 144 -15.22 -3.08 6.12
CA ALA A 144 -14.59 -4.15 6.89
C ALA A 144 -13.91 -5.18 5.98
N ARG A 145 -14.58 -5.61 4.91
CA ARG A 145 -13.98 -6.51 3.90
C ARG A 145 -12.75 -5.90 3.24
N GLY A 146 -12.75 -4.60 2.96
CA GLY A 146 -11.58 -3.92 2.41
C GLY A 146 -10.37 -3.98 3.35
N GLY A 147 -10.58 -3.75 4.65
CA GLY A 147 -9.54 -3.94 5.66
C GLY A 147 -9.01 -5.38 5.69
N ALA A 148 -9.89 -6.38 5.64
CA ALA A 148 -9.49 -7.79 5.60
C ALA A 148 -8.75 -8.17 4.30
N VAL A 149 -9.18 -7.65 3.14
CA VAL A 149 -8.51 -7.85 1.85
C VAL A 149 -7.10 -7.28 1.89
N LEU A 150 -6.91 -6.09 2.44
CA LEU A 150 -5.58 -5.50 2.60
C LEU A 150 -4.68 -6.38 3.48
N VAL A 151 -5.17 -6.79 4.65
CA VAL A 151 -4.40 -7.64 5.58
C VAL A 151 -3.98 -8.96 4.91
N LEU A 152 -4.90 -9.61 4.20
CA LEU A 152 -4.60 -10.84 3.47
C LEU A 152 -3.57 -10.60 2.35
N GLY A 153 -3.75 -9.55 1.55
CA GLY A 153 -2.83 -9.20 0.47
C GLY A 153 -1.41 -8.91 0.99
N VAL A 154 -1.30 -8.12 2.05
CA VAL A 154 -0.02 -7.82 2.70
C VAL A 154 0.60 -9.06 3.32
N ALA A 155 -0.17 -9.96 3.93
CA ALA A 155 0.36 -11.21 4.47
C ALA A 155 0.94 -12.11 3.37
N VAL A 156 0.24 -12.24 2.23
CA VAL A 156 0.71 -13.04 1.10
C VAL A 156 1.95 -12.40 0.46
N LEU A 157 1.90 -11.11 0.13
CA LEU A 157 3.03 -10.41 -0.49
C LEU A 157 4.23 -10.31 0.46
N GLY A 158 3.98 -10.11 1.75
CA GLY A 158 5.00 -10.10 2.79
C GLY A 158 5.70 -11.44 2.95
N LEU A 159 4.96 -12.56 2.87
CA LEU A 159 5.55 -13.89 2.87
C LEU A 159 6.43 -14.13 1.63
N VAL A 160 5.96 -13.71 0.45
CA VAL A 160 6.77 -13.77 -0.78
C VAL A 160 8.03 -12.93 -0.64
N ALA A 161 7.91 -11.69 -0.15
CA ALA A 161 9.05 -10.79 0.06
C ALA A 161 10.04 -11.34 1.11
N LEU A 162 9.56 -12.06 2.13
CA LEU A 162 10.42 -12.67 3.14
C LEU A 162 11.29 -13.80 2.57
N ILE A 163 10.74 -14.58 1.64
CA ILE A 163 11.43 -15.74 1.06
C ILE A 163 12.22 -15.36 -0.19
N ALA A 164 11.72 -14.42 -0.98
CA ALA A 164 12.20 -14.10 -2.32
C ALA A 164 12.23 -12.58 -2.58
N PHE A 165 12.80 -11.81 -1.65
CA PHE A 165 12.88 -10.35 -1.81
C PHE A 165 13.57 -9.92 -3.10
N GLY A 166 14.71 -10.53 -3.45
CA GLY A 166 15.46 -10.20 -4.67
C GLY A 166 14.61 -10.35 -5.94
N PRO A 167 14.05 -11.53 -6.22
CA PRO A 167 13.14 -11.73 -7.35
C PRO A 167 11.89 -10.83 -7.31
N ALA A 168 11.33 -10.57 -6.13
CA ALA A 168 10.18 -9.67 -6.00
C ALA A 168 10.56 -8.20 -6.32
N PHE A 169 11.73 -7.76 -5.88
CA PHE A 169 12.30 -6.45 -6.18
C PHE A 169 12.57 -6.31 -7.68
N GLU A 170 13.20 -7.31 -8.30
CA GLU A 170 13.41 -7.33 -9.75
C GLU A 170 12.08 -7.31 -10.53
N ALA A 171 11.12 -8.16 -10.17
CA ALA A 171 9.82 -8.21 -10.83
C ALA A 171 9.08 -6.87 -10.74
N PHE A 172 9.12 -6.20 -9.59
CA PHE A 172 8.59 -4.85 -9.44
C PHE A 172 9.24 -3.90 -10.45
N HIS A 173 10.56 -3.93 -10.57
CA HIS A 173 11.25 -3.02 -11.46
C HIS A 173 11.02 -3.31 -12.94
N VAL A 174 10.96 -4.58 -13.33
CA VAL A 174 10.63 -4.98 -14.72
C VAL A 174 9.22 -4.51 -15.11
N ILE A 175 8.25 -4.60 -14.19
CA ILE A 175 6.86 -4.21 -14.45
C ILE A 175 6.73 -2.68 -14.57
N PHE A 176 7.34 -1.92 -13.65
CA PHE A 176 7.11 -0.48 -13.55
C PHE A 176 8.16 0.38 -14.24
N PHE A 177 9.34 -0.18 -14.56
CA PHE A 177 10.42 0.49 -15.29
C PHE A 177 10.89 -0.35 -16.48
N PRO A 178 10.01 -0.64 -17.45
CA PRO A 178 10.30 -1.54 -18.58
C PRO A 178 11.41 -1.02 -19.51
N GLY A 179 11.79 0.27 -19.40
CA GLY A 179 12.93 0.86 -20.12
C GLY A 179 14.31 0.40 -19.61
N GLY A 180 14.39 -0.37 -18.52
CA GLY A 180 15.64 -0.94 -18.02
C GLY A 180 16.53 0.01 -17.21
N ASN A 181 16.05 1.23 -16.92
CA ASN A 181 16.77 2.25 -16.16
C ASN A 181 16.67 2.04 -14.63
N TRP A 182 16.92 0.83 -14.16
CA TRP A 182 16.84 0.48 -12.73
C TRP A 182 17.93 -0.50 -12.26
N ALA A 183 18.56 -1.22 -13.20
CA ALA A 183 19.59 -2.22 -12.91
C ALA A 183 20.95 -1.56 -12.66
N PHE A 184 21.06 -0.86 -11.53
CA PHE A 184 22.24 -0.09 -11.14
C PHE A 184 23.30 -0.96 -10.44
N SER A 185 24.56 -0.57 -10.63
CA SER A 185 25.71 -1.22 -9.97
C SER A 185 25.85 -0.79 -8.51
N ALA A 186 26.55 -1.58 -7.69
CA ALA A 186 26.82 -1.23 -6.29
C ALA A 186 27.69 0.03 -6.11
N THR A 187 28.35 0.51 -7.17
CA THR A 187 29.14 1.75 -7.17
C THR A 187 28.32 3.01 -7.45
N GLN A 188 27.07 2.86 -7.88
CA GLN A 188 26.17 3.97 -8.13
C GLN A 188 25.63 4.54 -6.81
N ARG A 189 25.60 5.87 -6.70
CA ARG A 189 25.34 6.58 -5.46
C ARG A 189 23.90 6.43 -4.98
N LEU A 190 22.95 6.23 -5.89
CA LEU A 190 21.57 5.89 -5.58
C LEU A 190 21.48 4.53 -4.87
N VAL A 191 22.23 3.53 -5.34
CA VAL A 191 22.30 2.21 -4.69
C VAL A 191 23.02 2.29 -3.35
N GLN A 192 24.01 3.18 -3.20
CA GLN A 192 24.68 3.39 -1.91
C GLN A 192 23.80 4.17 -0.91
N LEU A 193 22.99 5.13 -1.38
CA LEU A 193 22.06 5.90 -0.55
C LEU A 193 20.84 5.08 -0.12
N TYR A 194 20.28 4.28 -1.04
CA TYR A 194 19.16 3.38 -0.78
C TYR A 194 19.56 1.93 -1.10
N PRO A 195 20.43 1.32 -0.28
CA PRO A 195 20.91 -0.02 -0.52
C PRO A 195 19.79 -1.05 -0.40
N PHE A 196 20.05 -2.26 -0.89
CA PHE A 196 19.09 -3.36 -0.87
C PHE A 196 18.44 -3.59 0.50
N ALA A 197 19.23 -3.52 1.59
CA ALA A 197 18.74 -3.63 2.95
C ALA A 197 17.75 -2.51 3.34
N PHE A 198 17.95 -1.29 2.85
CA PHE A 198 17.01 -0.18 3.07
C PHE A 198 15.64 -0.51 2.47
N TRP A 199 15.59 -1.04 1.26
CA TRP A 199 14.33 -1.42 0.60
C TRP A 199 13.62 -2.57 1.31
N GLN A 200 14.37 -3.53 1.88
CA GLN A 200 13.79 -4.58 2.72
C GLN A 200 13.11 -3.99 3.96
N LEU A 201 13.81 -3.09 4.65
CA LEU A 201 13.31 -2.43 5.86
C LEU A 201 12.08 -1.55 5.58
N VAL A 202 12.13 -0.73 4.52
CA VAL A 202 11.00 0.10 4.07
C VAL A 202 9.80 -0.77 3.71
N SER A 203 10.00 -1.85 2.95
CA SER A 203 8.92 -2.78 2.58
C SER A 203 8.27 -3.41 3.81
N GLY A 204 9.08 -3.81 4.80
CA GLY A 204 8.59 -4.31 6.08
C GLY A 204 7.76 -3.27 6.85
N LEU A 205 8.22 -2.02 6.89
CA LEU A 205 7.49 -0.95 7.58
C LEU A 205 6.17 -0.60 6.89
N VAL A 206 6.14 -0.55 5.55
CA VAL A 206 4.90 -0.39 4.78
C VAL A 206 3.93 -1.54 5.08
N ALA A 207 4.41 -2.79 5.13
CA ALA A 207 3.60 -3.94 5.48
C ALA A 207 2.99 -3.82 6.89
N ILE A 208 3.78 -3.36 7.88
CA ILE A 208 3.31 -3.13 9.26
C ILE A 208 2.20 -2.07 9.29
N PHE A 209 2.38 -0.92 8.64
CA PHE A 209 1.34 0.11 8.60
C PHE A 209 0.10 -0.34 7.86
N ALA A 210 0.25 -0.99 6.70
CA ALA A 210 -0.87 -1.47 5.92
C ALA A 210 -1.68 -2.53 6.69
N ALA A 211 -1.01 -3.49 7.35
CA ALA A 211 -1.66 -4.48 8.19
C ALA A 211 -2.38 -3.83 9.40
N SER A 212 -1.75 -2.86 10.06
CA SER A 212 -2.31 -2.15 11.20
C SER A 212 -3.56 -1.36 10.81
N LEU A 213 -3.51 -0.60 9.71
CA LEU A 213 -4.64 0.15 9.16
C LEU A 213 -5.78 -0.77 8.72
N GLY A 214 -5.45 -1.87 8.04
CA GLY A 214 -6.42 -2.88 7.62
C GLY A 214 -7.13 -3.55 8.78
N LEU A 215 -6.40 -3.96 9.82
CA LEU A 215 -6.96 -4.52 11.06
C LEU A 215 -7.84 -3.50 11.78
N ALA A 216 -7.34 -2.27 11.98
CA ALA A 216 -8.09 -1.21 12.65
C ALA A 216 -9.41 -0.91 11.94
N THR A 217 -9.39 -0.84 10.61
CA THR A 217 -10.57 -0.62 9.77
C THR A 217 -11.54 -1.81 9.87
N TRP A 218 -11.04 -3.05 9.77
CA TRP A 218 -11.86 -4.24 9.92
C TRP A 218 -12.57 -4.31 11.26
N PHE A 219 -11.83 -4.15 12.38
CA PHE A 219 -12.40 -4.19 13.72
C PHE A 219 -13.42 -3.07 13.95
N THR A 220 -13.07 -1.83 13.59
CA THR A 220 -13.92 -0.66 13.83
C THR A 220 -15.21 -0.74 13.03
N ALA A 221 -15.13 -1.06 11.73
CA ALA A 221 -16.31 -1.16 10.88
C ALA A 221 -17.24 -2.31 11.32
N ARG A 222 -16.69 -3.46 11.75
CA ARG A 222 -17.50 -4.56 12.32
C ARG A 222 -18.15 -4.18 13.65
N ARG A 223 -17.49 -3.40 14.49
CA ARG A 223 -18.06 -2.94 15.77
C ARG A 223 -19.23 -1.97 15.52
N LEU A 224 -19.06 -1.01 14.62
CA LEU A 224 -20.11 -0.06 14.25
C LEU A 224 -21.30 -0.76 13.58
N GLY A 225 -21.06 -1.70 12.66
CA GLY A 225 -22.13 -2.44 11.99
C GLY A 225 -22.97 -3.31 12.93
N ARG A 226 -22.37 -3.81 14.02
CA ARG A 226 -23.11 -4.53 15.08
C ARG A 226 -23.98 -3.59 15.90
N ARG A 227 -23.47 -2.40 16.28
CA ARG A 227 -24.21 -1.39 17.05
C ARG A 227 -25.42 -0.85 16.30
N LEU A 228 -25.29 -0.60 15.00
CA LEU A 228 -26.42 -0.19 14.16
C LEU A 228 -27.49 -1.30 14.10
N GLY A 229 -27.07 -2.56 13.98
CA GLY A 229 -28.01 -3.68 13.99
C GLY A 229 -28.76 -3.86 15.31
N SER A 230 -28.11 -3.61 16.45
CA SER A 230 -28.78 -3.67 17.76
C SER A 230 -29.73 -2.51 18.00
N ALA A 231 -29.44 -1.31 17.49
CA ALA A 231 -30.32 -0.15 17.61
C ALA A 231 -31.62 -0.38 16.81
N VAL A 232 -31.51 -0.81 15.56
CA VAL A 232 -32.67 -1.12 14.71
C VAL A 232 -33.53 -2.27 15.25
N ALA A 233 -32.94 -3.18 16.04
CA ALA A 233 -33.70 -4.28 16.67
C ALA A 233 -34.39 -3.87 17.99
N ALA A 234 -34.06 -2.70 18.53
CA ALA A 234 -34.63 -2.17 19.77
C ALA A 234 -35.78 -1.17 19.51
N ASP A 235 -35.89 -0.66 18.28
CA ASP A 235 -36.98 0.17 17.77
C ASP A 235 -38.11 -0.69 17.15
#